data_AF-A0A7J2YMZ5-F1
#
_entry.id   AF-A0A7J2YMZ5-F1
#
_cell.length_a   1.000
_cell.length_b   1.000
_cell.length_c   1.000
_cell.angle_alpha   90.00
_cell.angle_beta   90.00
_cell.angle_gamma   90.00
#
_symmetry.space_group_name_H-M   'P 1'
#
loop_
_entity.id
_entity.type
_entity.pdbx_description
1 polymer ?
#
loop_
_entity_poly.entity_id
_entity_poly.type
_entity_poly.pdbx_seq_one_letter_code
_entity_poly.pdbx_strand_id
1 'polypeptide(L)'
;DPDMIPHEKELKNVKVYRLPATKIAEELGRKIVANIVMLGAFAAITGLLDKDALKESIKVNIPKSTEELNLTAFEKGYEYGKNLLKS
;
A
#
# COMPACT_ATOMS: atom_id res chain seq x y z
N ASP A 1 3.21 -5.53 -7.70
CA ASP A 1 4.46 -5.80 -6.96
C ASP A 1 5.54 -6.14 -7.97
N PRO A 2 6.62 -5.34 -8.09
CA PRO A 2 7.65 -5.53 -9.11
C PRO A 2 8.30 -6.91 -9.03
N ASP A 3 8.49 -7.47 -7.83
CA ASP A 3 9.16 -8.77 -7.65
C ASP A 3 8.29 -9.95 -8.13
N MET A 4 6.99 -9.71 -8.36
CA MET A 4 6.02 -10.70 -8.83
C MET A 4 5.69 -10.54 -10.32
N ILE A 5 6.36 -9.64 -11.04
CA ILE A 5 6.16 -9.38 -12.47
C ILE A 5 7.47 -9.70 -13.21
N PRO A 6 7.68 -10.97 -13.63
CA PRO A 6 8.96 -11.40 -14.23
C PRO A 6 9.22 -10.76 -15.59
N HIS A 7 8.15 -10.40 -16.31
CA HIS A 7 8.22 -9.70 -17.59
C HIS A 7 7.23 -8.56 -17.60
N GLU A 8 7.73 -7.35 -17.37
CA GLU A 8 6.91 -6.15 -17.43
C GLU A 8 6.72 -5.73 -18.89
N LYS A 9 5.46 -5.61 -19.30
CA LYS A 9 5.13 -5.07 -20.62
C LYS A 9 5.12 -3.56 -20.55
N GLU A 10 5.70 -2.92 -21.56
CA GLU A 10 5.54 -1.49 -21.74
C GLU A 10 4.09 -1.20 -22.14
N LEU A 11 3.36 -0.52 -21.25
CA LEU A 11 1.99 -0.14 -21.47
C LEU A 11 1.94 1.28 -22.05
N LYS A 12 1.33 1.45 -23.22
CA LYS A 12 1.14 2.77 -23.83
C LYS A 12 0.04 3.53 -23.11
N ASN A 13 0.23 4.85 -22.95
CA ASN A 13 -0.76 5.78 -22.39
C ASN A 13 -1.20 5.51 -20.95
N VAL A 14 -0.37 4.83 -20.15
CA VAL A 14 -0.61 4.66 -18.71
C VAL A 14 0.62 5.05 -17.90
N LYS A 15 0.41 5.57 -16.70
CA LYS A 15 1.49 5.80 -15.74
C LYS A 15 1.61 4.59 -14.81
N VAL A 16 2.76 3.93 -14.84
CA VAL A 16 3.02 2.75 -14.01
C VAL A 16 3.73 3.15 -12.73
N TYR A 17 3.13 2.75 -11.60
CA TYR A 17 3.70 2.94 -10.26
C TYR A 17 4.09 1.57 -9.69
N ARG A 18 5.37 1.40 -9.34
CA ARG A 18 5.89 0.15 -8.81
C ARG A 18 5.97 0.23 -7.29
N LEU A 19 5.24 -0.66 -6.62
CA LEU A 19 5.19 -0.78 -5.16
C LEU A 19 5.62 -2.20 -4.75
N PRO A 20 6.72 -2.36 -4.00
CA PRO A 20 7.17 -3.64 -3.43
C PRO A 20 6.37 -3.97 -2.16
N ALA A 21 5.06 -4.17 -2.32
CA ALA A 21 4.12 -4.32 -1.21
C ALA A 21 4.39 -5.56 -0.35
N THR A 22 4.76 -6.70 -0.97
CA THR A 22 5.08 -7.93 -0.23
C THR A 22 6.34 -7.77 0.57
N LYS A 23 7.36 -7.10 0.03
CA LYS A 23 8.62 -6.83 0.75
C LYS A 23 8.38 -5.94 1.96
N ILE A 24 7.63 -4.84 1.80
CA ILE A 24 7.24 -3.96 2.91
C ILE A 24 6.46 -4.76 3.98
N ALA A 25 5.53 -5.61 3.58
CA ALA A 25 4.76 -6.43 4.53
C ALA A 25 5.61 -7.50 5.24
N GLU A 26 6.59 -8.08 4.56
CA GLU A 26 7.57 -9.01 5.13
C GLU A 26 8.48 -8.32 6.16
N GLU A 27 8.93 -7.08 5.90
CA GLU A 27 9.69 -6.26 6.84
C GLU A 27 8.88 -5.90 8.10
N LEU A 28 7.55 -5.86 8.00
CA LEU A 28 6.62 -5.72 9.13
C LEU A 28 6.31 -7.06 9.84
N GLY A 29 6.95 -8.16 9.41
CA GLY A 29 6.84 -9.47 10.04
C GLY A 29 5.62 -10.29 9.63
N ARG A 30 4.75 -9.79 8.73
CA ARG A 30 3.60 -10.56 8.23
C ARG A 30 3.26 -10.22 6.77
N LYS A 31 3.65 -11.11 5.85
CA LYS A 31 3.33 -10.98 4.40
C LYS A 31 1.83 -10.77 4.11
N ILE A 32 0.94 -11.28 4.97
CA ILE A 32 -0.52 -11.19 4.77
C ILE A 32 -1.05 -9.75 4.71
N VAL A 33 -0.33 -8.75 5.24
CA VAL A 33 -0.78 -7.34 5.22
C VAL A 33 -0.35 -6.56 3.97
N ALA A 34 0.19 -7.23 2.94
CA ALA A 34 0.60 -6.59 1.69
C ALA A 34 -0.54 -5.82 1.00
N ASN A 35 -1.78 -6.30 1.10
CA ASN A 35 -2.95 -5.61 0.57
C ASN A 35 -3.21 -4.25 1.25
N ILE A 36 -2.94 -4.13 2.55
CA ILE A 36 -3.09 -2.88 3.28
C ILE A 36 -1.98 -1.88 2.91
N VAL A 37 -0.76 -2.37 2.64
CA VAL A 37 0.30 -1.55 2.03
C VAL A 37 -0.15 -1.02 0.66
N MET A 38 -0.74 -1.87 -0.18
CA MET A 38 -1.29 -1.45 -1.47
C MET A 38 -2.39 -0.40 -1.34
N LEU A 39 -3.31 -0.56 -0.37
CA LEU A 39 -4.38 0.40 -0.10
C LEU A 39 -3.83 1.78 0.29
N GLY A 40 -2.81 1.82 1.16
CA GLY A 40 -2.14 3.06 1.54
C GLY A 40 -1.54 3.78 0.34
N ALA A 41 -0.78 3.06 -0.49
CA ALA A 41 -0.16 3.62 -1.68
C ALA A 41 -1.20 4.11 -2.69
N PHE A 42 -2.28 3.35 -2.90
CA PHE A 42 -3.38 3.72 -3.77
C PHE A 42 -4.03 5.03 -3.33
N ALA A 43 -4.32 5.19 -2.03
CA ALA A 43 -4.90 6.42 -1.48
C ALA A 43 -3.98 7.62 -1.72
N ALA A 44 -2.67 7.46 -1.46
CA ALA A 44 -1.69 8.52 -1.68
C ALA A 44 -1.53 8.93 -3.15
N ILE A 45 -1.48 7.95 -4.06
CA ILE A 45 -1.26 8.19 -5.50
C ILE A 45 -2.49 8.84 -6.14
N THR A 46 -3.68 8.37 -5.78
CA THR A 46 -4.92 8.80 -6.44
C THR A 46 -5.51 10.06 -5.82
N GLY A 47 -5.32 10.28 -4.51
CA GLY A 47 -5.96 11.38 -3.77
C GLY A 47 -7.49 11.29 -3.73
N LEU A 48 -8.08 10.15 -4.13
CA LEU A 48 -9.53 9.97 -4.22
C LEU A 48 -10.19 9.66 -2.87
N LEU A 49 -9.40 9.23 -1.90
CA LEU A 49 -9.89 8.74 -0.61
C LEU A 49 -9.24 9.55 0.51
N ASP A 50 -10.06 9.97 1.48
CA ASP A 50 -9.56 10.62 2.67
C ASP A 50 -8.74 9.64 3.52
N LYS A 51 -7.55 10.08 3.94
CA LYS A 51 -6.59 9.23 4.66
C LYS A 51 -7.13 8.80 6.01
N ASP A 52 -7.74 9.72 6.74
CA ASP A 52 -8.20 9.46 8.11
C ASP A 52 -9.45 8.58 8.10
N ALA A 53 -10.37 8.79 7.15
CA ALA A 53 -11.50 7.91 6.91
C ALA A 53 -11.08 6.46 6.60
N LEU A 54 -10.00 6.26 5.83
CA LEU A 54 -9.45 4.93 5.58
C LEU A 54 -8.84 4.30 6.84
N LYS A 55 -8.12 5.09 7.66
CA LYS A 55 -7.57 4.60 8.94
C LYS A 55 -8.68 4.19 9.90
N GLU A 56 -9.74 4.97 10.01
CA GLU A 56 -10.91 4.61 10.84
C GLU A 56 -11.61 3.36 10.30
N SER A 57 -11.79 3.25 8.97
CA SER A 57 -12.34 2.04 8.35
C SER A 57 -11.50 0.80 8.65
N ILE A 58 -10.16 0.91 8.65
CA ILE A 58 -9.26 -0.19 9.02
C ILE A 58 -9.51 -0.61 10.47
N LYS A 59 -9.59 0.33 11.43
CA LYS A 59 -9.85 0.01 12.84
C LYS A 59 -11.18 -0.71 13.07
N VAL A 60 -12.21 -0.36 12.30
CA VAL A 60 -13.55 -0.96 12.44
C VAL A 60 -13.61 -2.36 11.82
N ASN A 61 -12.90 -2.61 10.72
CA ASN A 61 -13.04 -3.85 9.95
C ASN A 61 -11.96 -4.91 10.23
N ILE A 62 -10.84 -4.53 10.85
CA ILE A 62 -9.73 -5.43 11.14
C ILE A 62 -9.81 -5.95 12.59
N PRO A 63 -9.49 -7.22 12.87
CA PRO A 63 -9.41 -7.73 14.23
C PRO A 63 -8.47 -6.90 15.11
N LYS A 64 -8.91 -6.54 16.32
CA LYS A 64 -8.14 -5.71 17.28
C LYS A 64 -6.71 -6.21 17.50
N SER A 65 -6.51 -7.54 17.54
CA SER A 65 -5.18 -8.16 17.71
C SER A 65 -4.19 -7.88 16.58
N THR A 66 -4.66 -7.36 15.45
CA THR A 66 -3.85 -7.04 14.27
C THR A 66 -4.02 -5.59 13.80
N GLU A 67 -4.79 -4.77 14.52
CA GLU A 67 -5.12 -3.40 14.14
C GLU A 67 -3.85 -2.55 13.93
N GLU A 68 -2.97 -2.52 14.93
CA GLU A 68 -1.72 -1.73 14.89
C GLU A 68 -0.86 -2.08 13.67
N LEU A 69 -0.66 -3.38 13.44
CA LEU A 69 0.10 -3.86 12.28
C LEU A 69 -0.51 -3.39 10.94
N ASN A 70 -1.84 -3.46 10.80
CA ASN A 70 -2.50 -3.01 9.58
C ASN A 70 -2.45 -1.48 9.44
N LEU A 71 -2.57 -0.71 10.52
CA LEU A 71 -2.39 0.74 10.50
C LEU A 71 -0.96 1.13 10.09
N THR A 72 0.06 0.45 10.63
CA THR A 72 1.46 0.65 10.22
C THR A 72 1.66 0.27 8.75
N ALA A 73 1.10 -0.85 8.28
CA ALA A 73 1.17 -1.27 6.89
C ALA A 73 0.55 -0.23 5.95
N PHE A 74 -0.61 0.31 6.32
CA PHE A 74 -1.28 1.37 5.57
C PHE A 74 -0.41 2.62 5.48
N GLU A 75 0.13 3.07 6.61
CA GLU A 75 0.96 4.28 6.67
C GLU A 75 2.24 4.12 5.82
N LYS A 76 2.92 2.96 5.91
CA LYS A 76 4.08 2.64 5.07
C LYS A 76 3.74 2.68 3.58
N GLY A 77 2.61 2.10 3.20
CA GLY A 77 2.09 2.16 1.84
C GLY A 77 1.82 3.60 1.38
N TYR A 78 1.16 4.39 2.22
CA TYR A 78 0.81 5.79 1.95
C TYR A 78 2.05 6.66 1.74
N GLU A 79 3.05 6.54 2.62
CA GLU A 79 4.32 7.24 2.50
C GLU A 79 5.07 6.84 1.21
N TYR A 80 5.11 5.54 0.91
CA TYR A 80 5.74 5.06 -0.32
C TYR A 80 5.03 5.61 -1.57
N GLY A 81 3.71 5.58 -1.59
CA GLY A 81 2.89 6.17 -2.66
C GLY A 81 3.14 7.68 -2.85
N LYS A 82 3.29 8.44 -1.76
CA LYS A 82 3.68 9.86 -1.84
C LYS A 82 5.06 10.06 -2.45
N ASN A 83 6.03 9.20 -2.13
CA ASN A 83 7.37 9.30 -2.69
C ASN A 83 7.40 8.97 -4.19
N LEU A 84 6.57 8.02 -4.63
CA LEU A 84 6.38 7.71 -6.05
C LEU A 84 5.79 8.86 -6.86
N LEU A 85 5.07 9.81 -6.24
CA LEU A 85 4.58 11.01 -6.94
C LEU A 85 5.64 12.12 -7.09
N LYS A 86 6.67 12.13 -6.24
CA LYS A 86 7.78 13.09 -6.30
C LYS A 86 8.88 12.69 -7.30
N SER A 87 8.81 11.45 -7.78
CA SER A 87 9.76 10.82 -8.70
C SER A 87 9.27 10.97 -10.13
#